data_AF-A0A8J7P960-F1
#
_entry.id   AF-A0A8J7P960-F1
#
_cell.length_a   1.000
_cell.length_b   1.000
_cell.length_c   1.000
_cell.angle_alpha   90.00
_cell.angle_beta   90.00
_cell.angle_gamma   90.00
#
_symmetry.space_group_name_H-M   'P 1'
#
loop_
_entity.id
_entity.type
_entity.pdbx_description
1 polymer ?
#
loop_
_entity_poly.entity_id
_entity_poly.type
_entity_poly.pdbx_seq_one_letter_code
_entity_poly.pdbx_strand_id
1 'polypeptide(L)'
;MTASQPNPNEPKPAVSEANRSLDGGKLGEAMLWLSTANVLDQSPDRTRLSGAVNSACFAVVAKVVNNCELRLLHCGNVTEKDVAEMNIAREAIAAILSKLPRAGETSKEFENLALVNAHFNRLAGSYPYLFQEHGSLTRFVPTRPNEAADVVKTLNACRSLLAAVQDKADKVETAIGETERYKAVDTAVSNAEASIFGFPFGVLSDFEAATFFIDGAMRLMETPPQPGGRIAKLDKELQELRTALASARAQVVHKNNGESRKELKRALALVRKLGFAIPTGI
;
A
#
# COMPACT_ATOMS: atom_id res chain seq x y z
N MET A 1 43.44 11.34 -20.01
CA MET A 1 42.24 10.56 -19.64
C MET A 1 41.08 11.55 -19.56
N THR A 2 40.37 11.75 -20.66
CA THR A 2 39.17 12.59 -20.70
C THR A 2 38.01 11.77 -20.17
N ALA A 3 37.42 12.17 -19.05
CA ALA A 3 36.17 11.61 -18.57
C ALA A 3 35.12 11.83 -19.67
N SER A 4 34.62 10.73 -20.25
CA SER A 4 33.53 10.77 -21.22
C SER A 4 32.34 11.48 -20.58
N GLN A 5 31.90 12.59 -21.16
CA GLN A 5 30.65 13.22 -20.74
C GLN A 5 29.52 12.19 -20.91
N PRO A 6 28.59 12.07 -19.94
CA PRO A 6 27.44 11.19 -20.09
C PRO A 6 26.68 11.60 -21.35
N ASN A 7 26.40 10.64 -22.23
CA ASN A 7 25.61 10.90 -23.42
C ASN A 7 24.18 11.29 -22.97
N PRO A 8 23.69 12.49 -23.31
CA PRO A 8 22.37 12.97 -22.88
C PRO A 8 21.21 12.12 -23.42
N ASN A 9 21.49 11.23 -24.38
CA ASN A 9 20.52 10.29 -24.97
C ASN A 9 20.51 8.90 -24.32
N GLU A 10 21.25 8.68 -23.24
CA GLU A 10 21.15 7.43 -22.48
C GLU A 10 19.99 7.50 -21.47
N PRO A 11 19.24 6.40 -21.24
CA PRO A 11 18.13 6.41 -20.28
C PRO A 11 18.60 6.50 -18.81
N LYS A 12 19.88 6.19 -18.53
CA LYS A 12 20.42 6.09 -17.16
C LYS A 12 20.23 7.34 -16.30
N PRO A 13 20.51 8.58 -16.78
CA PRO A 13 20.27 9.78 -15.99
C PRO A 13 18.79 9.98 -15.66
N ALA A 14 17.90 9.73 -16.62
CA ALA A 14 16.46 9.83 -16.42
C ALA A 14 15.93 8.76 -15.43
N VAL A 15 16.43 7.52 -15.51
CA VAL A 15 16.11 6.47 -14.52
C VAL A 15 16.63 6.85 -13.13
N SER A 16 17.81 7.46 -13.03
CA SER A 16 18.36 7.91 -11.75
C SER A 16 17.53 9.02 -11.11
N GLU A 17 17.06 9.99 -11.90
CA GLU A 17 16.15 11.03 -11.41
C GLU A 17 14.78 10.44 -11.03
N ALA A 18 14.25 9.51 -11.84
CA ALA A 18 13.03 8.79 -11.51
C ALA A 18 13.11 8.07 -10.15
N ASN A 19 14.21 7.34 -9.91
CA ASN A 19 14.44 6.66 -8.64
C ASN A 19 14.57 7.65 -7.47
N ARG A 20 15.24 8.79 -7.67
CA ARG A 20 15.33 9.85 -6.65
C ARG A 20 13.94 10.43 -6.32
N SER A 21 13.12 10.71 -7.33
CA SER A 21 11.75 11.18 -7.13
C SER A 21 10.88 10.12 -6.45
N LEU A 22 11.05 8.85 -6.82
CA LEU A 22 10.37 7.72 -6.20
C LEU A 22 10.70 7.63 -4.71
N ASP A 23 11.98 7.69 -4.34
CA ASP A 23 12.44 7.68 -2.95
C ASP A 23 11.90 8.88 -2.17
N GLY A 24 11.86 10.06 -2.80
CA GLY A 24 11.25 11.27 -2.26
C GLY A 24 9.71 11.27 -2.20
N GLY A 25 9.05 10.19 -2.63
CA GLY A 25 7.58 10.05 -2.61
C GLY A 25 6.86 10.88 -3.66
N LYS A 26 7.56 11.41 -4.67
CA LYS A 26 7.01 12.23 -5.75
C LYS A 26 6.71 11.37 -6.98
N LEU A 27 5.64 10.58 -6.89
CA LEU A 27 5.31 9.58 -7.91
C LEU A 27 5.01 10.18 -9.30
N GLY A 28 4.36 11.34 -9.38
CA GLY A 28 4.11 12.02 -10.66
C GLY A 28 5.40 12.49 -11.34
N GLU A 29 6.33 13.03 -10.56
CA GLU A 29 7.67 13.43 -11.06
C GLU A 29 8.47 12.20 -11.50
N ALA A 30 8.42 11.11 -10.72
CA ALA A 30 9.04 9.85 -11.11
C ALA A 30 8.51 9.34 -12.45
N MET A 31 7.19 9.36 -12.68
CA MET A 31 6.60 8.93 -13.94
C MET A 31 6.94 9.83 -15.13
N LEU A 32 7.13 11.14 -14.92
CA LEU A 32 7.62 12.04 -15.97
C LEU A 32 9.02 11.64 -16.43
N TRP A 33 9.92 11.38 -15.48
CA TRP A 33 11.28 10.91 -15.76
C TRP A 33 11.29 9.52 -16.39
N LEU A 34 10.42 8.60 -15.95
CA LEU A 34 10.30 7.27 -16.54
C LEU A 34 9.74 7.30 -17.97
N SER A 35 8.78 8.19 -18.25
CA SER A 35 8.28 8.40 -19.61
C SER A 35 9.40 8.88 -20.53
N THR A 36 10.24 9.80 -20.03
CA THR A 36 11.44 10.28 -20.75
C THR A 36 12.44 9.15 -20.96
N ALA A 37 12.77 8.40 -19.92
CA ALA A 37 13.67 7.24 -20.00
C ALA A 37 13.15 6.18 -20.99
N ASN A 38 11.84 5.95 -21.02
CA ASN A 38 11.20 4.99 -21.92
C ASN A 38 11.34 5.35 -23.40
N VAL A 39 11.30 6.64 -23.74
CA VAL A 39 11.56 7.12 -25.11
C VAL A 39 13.03 6.93 -25.50
N LEU A 40 13.95 7.12 -24.54
CA LEU A 40 15.39 6.96 -24.73
C LEU A 40 15.86 5.49 -24.68
N ASP A 41 15.01 4.57 -24.23
CA ASP A 41 15.40 3.17 -24.00
C ASP A 41 15.53 2.37 -25.30
N GLN A 42 16.77 2.30 -25.78
CA GLN A 42 17.17 1.47 -26.92
C GLN A 42 17.76 0.13 -26.47
N SER A 43 17.72 -0.20 -25.17
CA SER A 43 18.32 -1.42 -24.65
C SER A 43 17.60 -2.68 -25.16
N PRO A 44 18.32 -3.78 -25.44
CA PRO A 44 17.68 -5.08 -25.69
C PRO A 44 16.82 -5.55 -24.51
N ASP A 45 17.15 -5.14 -23.28
CA ASP A 45 16.42 -5.52 -22.06
C ASP A 45 15.08 -4.76 -21.89
N ARG A 46 14.73 -3.83 -22.79
CA ARG A 46 13.45 -3.09 -22.75
C ARG A 46 12.21 -3.99 -22.81
N THR A 47 12.37 -5.21 -23.29
CA THR A 47 11.32 -6.25 -23.42
C THR A 47 11.26 -7.19 -22.21
N ARG A 48 12.12 -6.97 -21.20
CA ARG A 48 12.20 -7.77 -19.97
C ARG A 48 11.75 -6.93 -18.79
N LEU A 49 11.11 -7.55 -17.81
CA LEU A 49 10.73 -6.85 -16.58
C LEU A 49 11.96 -6.35 -15.81
N SER A 50 13.10 -7.05 -15.92
CA SER A 50 14.37 -6.71 -15.27
C SER A 50 15.05 -5.49 -15.86
N GLY A 51 14.64 -5.03 -17.06
CA GLY A 51 15.22 -3.83 -17.66
C GLY A 51 15.01 -2.61 -16.76
N ALA A 52 16.01 -1.74 -16.65
CA ALA A 52 16.04 -0.63 -15.69
C ALA A 52 14.76 0.23 -15.69
N VAL A 53 14.24 0.58 -16.87
CA VAL A 53 13.00 1.37 -17.00
C VAL A 53 11.78 0.58 -16.53
N ASN A 54 11.66 -0.71 -16.91
CA ASN A 54 10.54 -1.55 -16.51
C ASN A 54 10.56 -1.86 -15.01
N SER A 55 11.73 -2.13 -14.44
CA SER A 55 11.92 -2.30 -13.00
C SER A 55 11.50 -1.05 -12.22
N ALA A 56 11.86 0.14 -12.70
CA ALA A 56 11.46 1.39 -12.03
C ALA A 56 9.96 1.68 -12.17
N CYS A 57 9.35 1.43 -13.34
CA CYS A 57 7.88 1.47 -13.48
C CYS A 57 7.20 0.45 -12.55
N PHE A 58 7.75 -0.76 -12.42
CA PHE A 58 7.24 -1.79 -11.52
C PHE A 58 7.31 -1.33 -10.05
N ALA A 59 8.37 -0.65 -9.66
CA ALA A 59 8.51 -0.04 -8.34
C ALA A 59 7.48 1.06 -8.06
N VAL A 60 7.12 1.87 -9.08
CA VAL A 60 6.00 2.83 -8.96
C VAL A 60 4.70 2.09 -8.64
N VAL A 61 4.37 1.03 -9.39
CA VAL A 61 3.13 0.25 -9.17
C VAL A 61 3.08 -0.33 -7.76
N ALA A 62 4.18 -0.96 -7.32
CA ALA A 62 4.28 -1.52 -5.97
C ALA A 62 4.09 -0.45 -4.88
N LYS A 63 4.71 0.73 -5.05
CA LYS A 63 4.61 1.84 -4.10
C LYS A 63 3.21 2.42 -4.04
N VAL A 64 2.51 2.55 -5.17
CA VAL A 64 1.11 2.99 -5.23
C VAL A 64 0.20 2.03 -4.45
N VAL A 65 0.34 0.72 -4.67
CA VAL A 65 -0.48 -0.29 -3.96
C VAL A 65 -0.29 -0.16 -2.45
N ASN A 66 0.95 0.03 -1.99
CA ASN A 66 1.26 0.19 -0.57
C ASN A 66 0.76 1.52 -0.01
N ASN A 67 0.98 2.64 -0.72
CA ASN A 67 0.51 3.96 -0.30
C ASN A 67 -1.01 4.03 -0.16
N CYS A 68 -1.75 3.49 -1.13
CA CYS A 68 -3.21 3.49 -1.12
C CYS A 68 -3.75 2.69 0.06
N GLU A 69 -3.18 1.51 0.32
CA GLU A 69 -3.59 0.69 1.46
C GLU A 69 -3.29 1.38 2.80
N LEU A 70 -2.09 1.95 2.96
CA LEU A 70 -1.70 2.68 4.16
C LEU A 70 -2.62 3.88 4.41
N ARG A 71 -2.90 4.68 3.39
CA ARG A 71 -3.78 5.85 3.50
C ARG A 71 -5.20 5.46 3.87
N LEU A 72 -5.72 4.42 3.25
CA LEU A 72 -7.04 3.89 3.54
C LEU A 72 -7.14 3.37 5.00
N LEU A 73 -6.08 2.75 5.53
CA LEU A 73 -6.01 2.36 6.94
C LEU A 73 -5.83 3.55 7.90
N HIS A 74 -5.23 4.65 7.45
CA HIS A 74 -5.07 5.86 8.24
C HIS A 74 -6.37 6.67 8.38
N CYS A 75 -7.23 6.70 7.35
CA CYS A 75 -8.40 7.59 7.35
C CYS A 75 -9.74 6.93 7.02
N GLY A 76 -9.75 5.63 6.70
CA GLY A 76 -10.97 4.90 6.31
C GLY A 76 -11.59 5.34 4.99
N ASN A 77 -10.92 6.19 4.21
CA ASN A 77 -11.44 6.76 2.97
C ASN A 77 -10.49 6.59 1.79
N VAL A 78 -11.07 6.39 0.61
CA VAL A 78 -10.40 6.62 -0.67
C VAL A 78 -10.37 8.14 -0.88
N THR A 79 -9.18 8.67 -1.14
CA THR A 79 -8.91 10.10 -1.30
C THR A 79 -8.56 10.41 -2.76
N GLU A 80 -8.64 11.69 -3.14
CA GLU A 80 -8.23 12.12 -4.50
C GLU A 80 -6.79 11.70 -4.83
N LYS A 81 -5.93 11.71 -3.81
CA LYS A 81 -4.54 11.28 -3.94
C LYS A 81 -4.43 9.78 -4.24
N ASP A 82 -5.35 8.94 -3.77
CA ASP A 82 -5.37 7.51 -4.12
C ASP A 82 -5.76 7.34 -5.58
N VAL A 83 -6.75 8.09 -6.04
CA VAL A 83 -7.18 8.09 -7.45
C VAL A 83 -6.03 8.52 -8.37
N ALA A 84 -5.38 9.63 -8.05
CA ALA A 84 -4.24 10.14 -8.82
C ALA A 84 -3.08 9.13 -8.85
N GLU A 85 -2.72 8.53 -7.71
CA GLU A 85 -1.67 7.52 -7.65
C GLU A 85 -2.04 6.23 -8.41
N MET A 86 -3.29 5.78 -8.35
CA MET A 86 -3.75 4.64 -9.14
C MET A 86 -3.69 4.91 -10.65
N ASN A 87 -4.00 6.14 -11.10
CA ASN A 87 -3.83 6.52 -12.51
C ASN A 87 -2.35 6.47 -12.94
N ILE A 88 -1.44 6.99 -12.11
CA ILE A 88 0.01 6.89 -12.29
C ILE A 88 0.45 5.41 -12.40
N ALA A 89 -0.06 4.53 -11.53
CA ALA A 89 0.24 3.10 -11.62
C ALA A 89 -0.29 2.46 -12.91
N ARG A 90 -1.48 2.84 -13.39
CA ARG A 90 -2.04 2.36 -14.66
C ARG A 90 -1.18 2.79 -15.85
N GLU A 91 -0.66 4.02 -15.83
CA GLU A 91 0.31 4.51 -16.83
C GLU A 91 1.62 3.70 -16.79
N ALA A 92 2.16 3.46 -15.60
CA ALA A 92 3.36 2.64 -15.42
C ALA A 92 3.16 1.21 -15.95
N ILE A 93 2.01 0.59 -15.66
CA ILE A 93 1.66 -0.74 -16.18
C ILE A 93 1.54 -0.70 -17.70
N ALA A 94 0.86 0.29 -18.27
CA ALA A 94 0.72 0.42 -19.72
C ALA A 94 2.08 0.56 -20.42
N ALA A 95 3.00 1.34 -19.84
CA ALA A 95 4.36 1.48 -20.34
C ALA A 95 5.09 0.13 -20.37
N ILE A 96 4.98 -0.68 -19.32
CA ILE A 96 5.59 -2.02 -19.27
C ILE A 96 4.93 -2.98 -20.28
N LEU A 97 3.60 -3.09 -20.26
CA LEU A 97 2.83 -4.03 -21.08
C LEU A 97 2.95 -3.76 -22.59
N SER A 98 3.23 -2.52 -22.99
CA SER A 98 3.48 -2.18 -24.40
C SER A 98 4.72 -2.86 -25.00
N LYS A 99 5.64 -3.32 -24.13
CA LYS A 99 6.94 -3.90 -24.53
C LYS A 99 7.10 -5.37 -24.16
N LEU A 100 6.44 -5.84 -23.09
CA LEU A 100 6.52 -7.24 -22.68
C LEU A 100 5.88 -8.16 -23.73
N PRO A 101 6.48 -9.33 -24.00
CA PRO A 101 5.90 -10.32 -24.90
C PRO A 101 4.66 -10.96 -24.29
N ARG A 102 3.66 -11.25 -25.13
CA ARG A 102 2.37 -11.84 -24.73
C ARG A 102 2.39 -13.38 -24.68
N ALA A 103 3.44 -14.01 -25.17
CA ALA A 103 3.59 -15.46 -25.22
C ALA A 103 5.06 -15.85 -24.98
N GLY A 104 5.29 -17.03 -24.41
CA GLY A 104 6.62 -17.54 -24.05
C GLY A 104 6.92 -17.43 -22.56
N GLU A 105 8.18 -17.65 -22.16
CA GLU A 105 8.60 -17.74 -20.75
C GLU A 105 8.34 -16.45 -19.93
N THR A 106 8.28 -15.29 -20.60
CA THR A 106 8.05 -13.96 -20.01
C THR A 106 6.58 -13.49 -20.07
N SER A 107 5.67 -14.39 -20.45
CA SER A 107 4.22 -14.11 -20.52
C SER A 107 3.59 -13.94 -19.13
N LYS A 108 4.17 -14.55 -18.09
CA LYS A 108 3.67 -14.47 -16.72
C LYS A 108 3.75 -13.04 -16.16
N GLU A 109 4.82 -12.31 -16.48
CA GLU A 109 4.99 -10.89 -16.16
C GLU A 109 3.92 -10.05 -16.82
N PHE A 110 3.64 -10.32 -18.10
CA PHE A 110 2.57 -9.66 -18.85
C PHE A 110 1.19 -9.95 -18.21
N GLU A 111 0.87 -11.22 -17.97
CA GLU A 111 -0.41 -11.65 -17.40
C GLU A 111 -0.66 -11.06 -16.02
N ASN A 112 0.32 -11.14 -15.12
CA ASN A 112 0.17 -10.61 -13.76
C ASN A 112 -0.01 -9.09 -13.75
N LEU A 113 0.76 -8.35 -14.55
CA LEU A 113 0.61 -6.89 -14.63
C LEU A 113 -0.70 -6.50 -15.32
N ALA A 114 -1.15 -7.26 -16.33
CA ALA A 114 -2.46 -7.05 -16.94
C ALA A 114 -3.60 -7.28 -15.94
N LEU A 115 -3.49 -8.30 -15.07
CA LEU A 115 -4.45 -8.56 -14.00
C LEU A 115 -4.45 -7.44 -12.94
N VAL A 116 -3.29 -6.91 -12.55
CA VAL A 116 -3.21 -5.74 -11.65
C VAL A 116 -3.96 -4.55 -12.26
N ASN A 117 -3.75 -4.27 -13.55
CA ASN A 117 -4.48 -3.20 -14.23
C ASN A 117 -5.98 -3.48 -14.30
N ALA A 118 -6.39 -4.73 -14.55
CA ALA A 118 -7.79 -5.13 -14.54
C ALA A 118 -8.44 -4.92 -13.17
N HIS A 119 -7.73 -5.19 -12.08
CA HIS A 119 -8.20 -4.90 -10.72
C HIS A 119 -8.41 -3.40 -10.46
N PHE A 120 -7.49 -2.54 -10.90
CA PHE A 120 -7.68 -1.09 -10.82
C PHE A 120 -8.89 -0.62 -11.63
N ASN A 121 -9.05 -1.12 -12.87
CA ASN A 121 -10.21 -0.82 -13.71
C ASN A 121 -11.52 -1.30 -13.06
N ARG A 122 -11.51 -2.47 -12.42
CA ARG A 122 -12.67 -3.01 -11.69
C ARG A 122 -13.06 -2.09 -10.54
N LEU A 123 -12.11 -1.62 -9.74
CA LEU A 123 -12.40 -0.70 -8.62
C LEU A 123 -13.03 0.60 -9.13
N ALA A 124 -12.45 1.19 -10.17
CA ALA A 124 -13.00 2.41 -10.78
C ALA A 124 -14.40 2.21 -11.37
N GLY A 125 -14.66 1.03 -11.97
CA GLY A 125 -16.00 0.69 -12.49
C GLY A 125 -17.02 0.33 -11.41
N SER A 126 -16.59 -0.29 -10.31
CA SER A 126 -17.48 -0.72 -9.21
C SER A 126 -17.85 0.44 -8.29
N TYR A 127 -16.93 1.39 -8.09
CA TYR A 127 -17.12 2.55 -7.23
C TYR A 127 -16.81 3.87 -7.96
N PRO A 128 -17.56 4.23 -9.02
CA PRO A 128 -17.23 5.40 -9.84
C PRO A 128 -17.13 6.71 -9.05
N TYR A 129 -17.95 6.89 -8.01
CA TYR A 129 -17.93 8.09 -7.17
C TYR A 129 -16.70 8.18 -6.25
N LEU A 130 -16.01 7.06 -5.98
CA LEU A 130 -14.75 7.05 -5.20
C LEU A 130 -13.52 7.32 -6.08
N PHE A 131 -13.61 6.98 -7.37
CA PHE A 131 -12.48 6.98 -8.32
C PHE A 131 -12.65 8.01 -9.46
N GLN A 132 -13.51 9.01 -9.26
CA GLN A 132 -13.60 10.17 -10.14
C GLN A 132 -12.73 11.31 -9.61
N GLU A 133 -12.04 12.01 -10.50
CA GLU A 133 -11.43 13.29 -10.16
C GLU A 133 -12.55 14.30 -9.84
N HIS A 134 -12.46 14.95 -8.68
CA HIS A 134 -13.54 15.69 -8.03
C HIS A 134 -14.08 16.93 -8.78
N GLY A 135 -13.66 17.20 -10.02
CA GLY A 135 -14.25 18.23 -10.88
C GLY A 135 -15.74 18.01 -11.21
N SER A 136 -16.31 16.86 -10.84
CA SER A 136 -17.68 16.42 -11.13
C SER A 136 -18.65 16.48 -9.93
N LEU A 137 -18.17 16.43 -8.69
CA LEU A 137 -19.02 16.23 -7.51
C LEU A 137 -19.04 17.45 -6.58
N THR A 138 -20.21 18.09 -6.46
CA THR A 138 -20.45 19.21 -5.54
C THR A 138 -20.47 18.81 -4.05
N ARG A 139 -20.37 17.51 -3.71
CA ARG A 139 -20.38 17.00 -2.33
C ARG A 139 -19.45 15.79 -2.18
N PHE A 140 -18.63 15.81 -1.13
CA PHE A 140 -17.84 14.65 -0.70
C PHE A 140 -18.77 13.51 -0.26
N VAL A 141 -18.54 12.31 -0.79
CA VAL A 141 -19.22 11.08 -0.38
C VAL A 141 -18.19 10.23 0.37
N PRO A 142 -18.38 9.95 1.67
CA PRO A 142 -17.44 9.13 2.43
C PRO A 142 -17.43 7.69 1.89
N THR A 143 -16.26 7.06 1.96
CA THR A 143 -16.12 5.62 1.64
C THR A 143 -16.80 4.82 2.74
N ARG A 144 -17.69 3.89 2.38
CA ARG A 144 -18.30 3.02 3.38
C ARG A 144 -17.31 1.94 3.83
N PRO A 145 -17.39 1.44 5.09
CA PRO A 145 -16.45 0.44 5.59
C PRO A 145 -16.34 -0.83 4.72
N ASN A 146 -17.44 -1.30 4.15
CA ASN A 146 -17.46 -2.45 3.25
C ASN A 146 -16.76 -2.17 1.91
N GLU A 147 -16.85 -0.95 1.39
CA GLU A 147 -16.17 -0.49 0.17
C GLU A 147 -14.67 -0.37 0.42
N ALA A 148 -14.28 0.23 1.56
CA ALA A 148 -12.90 0.29 2.00
C ALA A 148 -12.29 -1.12 2.15
N ALA A 149 -13.04 -2.07 2.73
CA ALA A 149 -12.62 -3.46 2.84
C ALA A 149 -12.39 -4.12 1.47
N ASP A 150 -13.27 -3.91 0.49
CA ASP A 150 -13.11 -4.45 -0.87
C ASP A 150 -11.90 -3.83 -1.59
N VAL A 151 -11.67 -2.53 -1.41
CA VAL A 151 -10.47 -1.85 -1.94
C VAL A 151 -9.20 -2.46 -1.34
N VAL A 152 -9.09 -2.58 -0.01
CA VAL A 152 -7.93 -3.21 0.65
C VAL A 152 -7.73 -4.65 0.15
N LYS A 153 -8.80 -5.45 0.06
CA LYS A 153 -8.75 -6.83 -0.44
C LYS A 153 -8.18 -6.88 -1.87
N THR A 154 -8.61 -5.93 -2.71
CA THR A 154 -8.14 -5.83 -4.09
C THR A 154 -6.67 -5.41 -4.17
N LEU A 155 -6.25 -4.43 -3.38
CA LEU A 155 -4.85 -4.01 -3.27
C LEU A 155 -3.96 -5.17 -2.81
N ASN A 156 -4.44 -5.99 -1.89
CA ASN A 156 -3.71 -7.18 -1.45
C ASN A 156 -3.57 -8.23 -2.58
N ALA A 157 -4.63 -8.45 -3.37
CA ALA A 157 -4.55 -9.31 -4.55
C ALA A 157 -3.53 -8.76 -5.56
N CYS A 158 -3.54 -7.46 -5.83
CA CYS A 158 -2.53 -6.81 -6.67
C CYS A 158 -1.11 -7.04 -6.13
N ARG A 159 -0.89 -6.89 -4.82
CA ARG A 159 0.40 -7.15 -4.19
C ARG A 159 0.86 -8.59 -4.38
N SER A 160 -0.03 -9.58 -4.24
CA SER A 160 0.31 -10.99 -4.50
C SER A 160 0.71 -11.23 -5.96
N LEU A 161 0.02 -10.60 -6.92
CA LEU A 161 0.36 -10.68 -8.34
C LEU A 161 1.74 -10.06 -8.64
N LEU A 162 2.04 -8.91 -8.03
CA LEU A 162 3.35 -8.25 -8.15
C LEU A 162 4.46 -9.12 -7.52
N ALA A 163 4.24 -9.63 -6.31
CA ALA A 163 5.20 -10.49 -5.62
C ALA A 163 5.56 -11.76 -6.41
N ALA A 164 4.61 -12.30 -7.18
CA ALA A 164 4.81 -13.50 -7.99
C ALA A 164 5.74 -13.30 -9.21
N VAL A 165 6.11 -12.06 -9.54
CA VAL A 165 7.03 -11.69 -10.62
C VAL A 165 8.15 -10.75 -10.16
N GLN A 166 8.26 -10.50 -8.85
CA GLN A 166 9.24 -9.55 -8.31
C GLN A 166 10.70 -9.99 -8.52
N ASP A 167 10.95 -11.30 -8.59
CA ASP A 167 12.29 -11.87 -8.86
C ASP A 167 12.77 -11.56 -10.28
N LYS A 168 11.84 -11.17 -11.16
CA LYS A 168 12.10 -10.76 -12.54
C LYS A 168 12.33 -9.26 -12.67
N ALA A 169 12.02 -8.46 -11.64
CA ALA A 169 12.42 -7.05 -11.57
C ALA A 169 13.74 -6.93 -10.79
N ASP A 170 14.51 -5.86 -11.00
CA ASP A 170 15.75 -5.59 -10.25
C ASP A 170 15.45 -5.34 -8.76
N LYS A 171 15.28 -6.43 -7.99
CA LYS A 171 15.03 -6.49 -6.54
C LYS A 171 14.16 -5.35 -6.01
N VAL A 172 12.99 -5.17 -6.61
CA VAL A 172 12.00 -4.19 -6.13
C VAL A 172 11.30 -4.76 -4.91
N GLU A 173 11.34 -4.03 -3.78
CA GLU A 173 10.58 -4.39 -2.60
C GLU A 173 9.10 -4.10 -2.81
N THR A 174 8.28 -5.16 -2.84
CA THR A 174 6.81 -5.07 -2.99
C THR A 174 6.08 -5.00 -1.66
N ALA A 175 6.77 -5.35 -0.56
CA ALA A 175 6.21 -5.37 0.79
C ALA A 175 6.19 -3.97 1.42
N ILE A 176 5.29 -3.78 2.39
CA ILE A 176 5.29 -2.60 3.26
C ILE A 176 6.43 -2.77 4.27
N GLY A 177 7.28 -1.75 4.41
CA GLY A 177 8.39 -1.76 5.35
C GLY A 177 7.94 -1.95 6.80
N GLU A 178 8.76 -2.60 7.62
CA GLU A 178 8.41 -2.97 9.00
C GLU A 178 7.93 -1.77 9.83
N THR A 179 8.66 -0.65 9.78
CA THR A 179 8.31 0.57 10.54
C THR A 179 6.97 1.16 10.11
N GLU A 180 6.71 1.25 8.81
CA GLU A 180 5.45 1.80 8.27
C GLU A 180 4.27 0.92 8.63
N ARG A 181 4.46 -0.40 8.55
CA ARG A 181 3.48 -1.40 8.97
C ARG A 181 3.03 -1.20 10.42
N TYR A 182 3.97 -1.05 11.36
CA TYR A 182 3.61 -0.84 12.77
C TYR A 182 2.96 0.51 13.04
N LYS A 183 3.36 1.57 12.33
CA LYS A 183 2.68 2.88 12.40
C LYS A 183 1.24 2.81 11.89
N ALA A 184 1.02 2.06 10.80
CA ALA A 184 -0.31 1.84 10.27
C ALA A 184 -1.18 0.99 11.22
N VAL A 185 -0.61 -0.03 11.87
CA VAL A 185 -1.31 -0.81 12.91
C VAL A 185 -1.69 0.07 14.10
N ASP A 186 -0.77 0.90 14.62
CA ASP A 186 -1.09 1.84 15.71
C ASP A 186 -2.23 2.79 15.33
N THR A 187 -2.18 3.36 14.12
CA THR A 187 -3.23 4.26 13.64
C THR A 187 -4.55 3.53 13.44
N ALA A 188 -4.55 2.35 12.83
CA ALA A 188 -5.76 1.57 12.60
C ALA A 188 -6.43 1.18 13.93
N VAL A 189 -5.66 0.71 14.93
CA VAL A 189 -6.21 0.39 16.25
C VAL A 189 -6.76 1.64 16.95
N SER A 190 -6.07 2.78 16.82
CA SER A 190 -6.57 4.06 17.36
C SER A 190 -7.87 4.50 16.69
N ASN A 191 -7.99 4.35 15.38
CA ASN A 191 -9.21 4.66 14.63
C ASN A 191 -10.36 3.71 14.99
N ALA A 192 -10.06 2.43 15.19
CA ALA A 192 -11.03 1.46 15.67
C ALA A 192 -11.54 1.84 17.07
N GLU A 193 -10.66 2.24 17.99
CA GLU A 193 -11.07 2.72 19.32
C GLU A 193 -11.96 3.96 19.22
N ALA A 194 -11.58 4.93 18.39
CA ALA A 194 -12.34 6.16 18.18
C ALA A 194 -13.73 5.92 17.58
N SER A 195 -13.94 4.79 16.91
CA SER A 195 -15.22 4.39 16.34
C SER A 195 -16.18 3.77 17.37
N ILE A 196 -15.70 3.43 18.57
CA ILE A 196 -16.51 2.79 19.63
C ILE A 196 -16.65 3.71 20.84
N PHE A 197 -17.86 4.22 21.07
CA PHE A 197 -18.18 5.12 22.16
C PHE A 197 -18.62 4.40 23.44
N GLY A 198 -18.36 5.03 24.59
CA GLY A 198 -18.89 4.60 25.89
C GLY A 198 -20.27 5.18 26.18
N PHE A 199 -20.86 4.78 27.30
CA PHE A 199 -22.07 5.43 27.83
C PHE A 199 -21.85 6.94 28.04
N PRO A 200 -22.81 7.81 27.69
CA PRO A 200 -24.13 7.51 27.11
C PRO A 200 -24.16 7.42 25.57
N PHE A 201 -23.04 7.65 24.89
CA PHE A 201 -22.95 7.77 23.43
C PHE A 201 -22.75 6.45 22.68
N GLY A 202 -22.82 5.30 23.35
CA GLY A 202 -22.54 3.99 22.74
C GLY A 202 -23.46 3.59 21.59
N VAL A 203 -24.60 4.28 21.40
CA VAL A 203 -25.48 4.12 20.23
C VAL A 203 -24.92 4.76 18.96
N LEU A 204 -23.94 5.66 19.09
CA LEU A 204 -23.25 6.32 17.98
C LEU A 204 -22.02 5.53 17.50
N SER A 205 -21.73 4.38 18.12
CA SER A 205 -20.59 3.54 17.76
C SER A 205 -20.74 2.99 16.34
N ASP A 206 -19.70 3.13 15.54
CA ASP A 206 -19.60 2.55 14.21
C ASP A 206 -18.78 1.24 14.29
N PHE A 207 -19.50 0.15 14.52
CA PHE A 207 -18.90 -1.18 14.61
C PHE A 207 -18.38 -1.69 13.25
N GLU A 208 -18.92 -1.21 12.13
CA GLU A 208 -18.46 -1.61 10.80
C GLU A 208 -17.12 -0.96 10.48
N ALA A 209 -16.97 0.34 10.76
CA ALA A 209 -15.69 1.04 10.66
C ALA A 209 -14.64 0.44 11.60
N ALA A 210 -15.01 0.17 12.86
CA ALA A 210 -14.11 -0.49 13.81
C ALA A 210 -13.65 -1.87 13.30
N THR A 211 -14.57 -2.66 12.73
CA THR A 211 -14.26 -3.97 12.14
C THR A 211 -13.25 -3.84 11.00
N PHE A 212 -13.45 -2.89 10.09
CA PHE A 212 -12.54 -2.61 8.98
C PHE A 212 -11.12 -2.30 9.47
N PHE A 213 -10.97 -1.40 10.45
CA PHE A 213 -9.66 -1.04 10.97
C PHE A 213 -8.98 -2.19 11.71
N ILE A 214 -9.72 -2.99 12.49
CA ILE A 214 -9.17 -4.16 13.18
C ILE A 214 -8.70 -5.21 12.17
N ASP A 215 -9.48 -5.48 11.12
CA ASP A 215 -9.06 -6.37 10.03
C ASP A 215 -7.78 -5.93 9.36
N GLY A 216 -7.69 -4.63 9.05
CA GLY A 216 -6.50 -4.02 8.49
C GLY A 216 -5.27 -4.22 9.38
N ALA A 217 -5.43 -3.97 10.69
CA ALA A 217 -4.38 -4.17 11.68
C ALA A 217 -3.96 -5.64 11.79
N MET A 218 -4.92 -6.57 11.90
CA MET A 218 -4.64 -8.01 11.97
C MET A 218 -3.86 -8.51 10.76
N ARG A 219 -4.29 -8.13 9.55
CA ARG A 219 -3.61 -8.51 8.30
C ARG A 219 -2.18 -7.99 8.25
N LEU A 220 -1.95 -6.72 8.60
CA LEU A 220 -0.59 -6.17 8.65
C LEU A 220 0.30 -6.94 9.66
N MET A 221 -0.29 -7.50 10.71
CA MET A 221 0.41 -8.30 11.71
C MET A 221 0.63 -9.77 11.31
N GLU A 222 0.10 -10.25 10.19
CA GLU A 222 0.34 -11.60 9.66
C GLU A 222 1.76 -11.74 9.12
N THR A 223 2.26 -10.70 8.45
CA THR A 223 3.63 -10.69 7.92
C THR A 223 4.62 -10.77 9.09
N PRO A 224 5.59 -11.70 9.06
CA PRO A 224 6.52 -11.87 10.18
C PRO A 224 7.41 -10.63 10.39
N PRO A 225 7.96 -10.44 11.60
CA PRO A 225 8.97 -9.42 11.84
C PRO A 225 10.26 -9.78 11.09
N GLN A 226 11.06 -8.76 10.76
CA GLN A 226 12.35 -8.96 10.12
C GLN A 226 13.28 -9.78 11.03
N PRO A 227 13.90 -10.88 10.53
CA PRO A 227 14.80 -11.71 11.32
C PRO A 227 15.95 -10.89 11.92
N GLY A 228 16.20 -11.05 13.23
CA GLY A 228 17.23 -10.31 13.95
C GLY A 228 16.88 -8.84 14.26
N GLY A 229 15.74 -8.34 13.77
CA GLY A 229 15.22 -7.01 14.07
C GLY A 229 14.81 -6.85 15.55
N ARG A 230 14.68 -5.60 16.01
CA ARG A 230 14.25 -5.28 17.38
C ARG A 230 12.90 -5.93 17.71
N ILE A 231 11.97 -5.92 16.75
CA ILE A 231 10.60 -6.40 16.98
C ILE A 231 10.54 -7.93 17.02
N ALA A 232 11.41 -8.61 16.26
CA ALA A 232 11.56 -10.07 16.37
C ALA A 232 12.01 -10.52 17.78
N LYS A 233 12.67 -9.64 18.56
CA LYS A 233 13.05 -9.91 19.96
C LYS A 233 11.89 -9.75 20.95
N LEU A 234 10.77 -9.18 20.53
CA LEU A 234 9.56 -8.94 21.32
C LEU A 234 8.43 -9.89 20.90
N ASP A 235 8.77 -11.17 20.69
CA ASP A 235 7.82 -12.18 20.19
C ASP A 235 6.62 -12.35 21.14
N LYS A 236 6.85 -12.30 22.46
CA LYS A 236 5.78 -12.37 23.46
C LYS A 236 4.76 -11.24 23.28
N GLU A 237 5.22 -10.00 23.20
CA GLU A 237 4.37 -8.82 23.02
C GLU A 237 3.64 -8.87 21.67
N LEU A 238 4.28 -9.43 20.65
CA LEU A 238 3.70 -9.60 19.31
C LEU A 238 2.57 -10.64 19.31
N GLN A 239 2.74 -11.76 20.04
CA GLN A 239 1.67 -12.75 20.24
C GLN A 239 0.53 -12.19 21.09
N GLU A 240 0.84 -11.43 22.14
CA GLU A 240 -0.16 -10.75 22.96
C GLU A 240 -0.96 -9.74 22.14
N LEU A 241 -0.30 -8.98 21.24
CA LEU A 241 -0.97 -8.04 20.35
C LEU A 241 -1.95 -8.76 19.41
N ARG A 242 -1.50 -9.84 18.76
CA ARG A 242 -2.37 -10.66 17.88
C ARG A 242 -3.59 -11.20 18.63
N THR A 243 -3.39 -11.65 19.86
CA THR A 243 -4.47 -12.13 20.74
C THR A 243 -5.44 -11.02 21.10
N ALA A 244 -4.93 -9.84 21.47
CA ALA A 244 -5.76 -8.67 21.80
C ALA A 244 -6.58 -8.18 20.59
N LEU A 245 -5.99 -8.16 19.39
CA LEU A 245 -6.70 -7.82 18.15
C LEU A 245 -7.82 -8.81 17.84
N ALA A 246 -7.55 -10.12 17.95
CA ALA A 246 -8.56 -11.15 17.73
C ALA A 246 -9.71 -11.06 18.76
N SER A 247 -9.38 -10.79 20.02
CA SER A 247 -10.36 -10.55 21.09
C SER A 247 -11.20 -9.30 20.81
N ALA A 248 -10.57 -8.17 20.49
CA ALA A 248 -11.25 -6.93 20.12
C ALA A 248 -12.20 -7.15 18.94
N ARG A 249 -11.76 -7.88 17.90
CA ARG A 249 -12.59 -8.23 16.75
C ARG A 249 -13.86 -8.98 17.17
N ALA A 250 -13.72 -10.02 18.00
CA ALA A 250 -14.87 -10.80 18.47
C ALA A 250 -15.88 -9.91 19.23
N GLN A 251 -15.39 -9.02 20.10
CA GLN A 251 -16.26 -8.12 20.87
C GLN A 251 -16.96 -7.07 19.99
N VAL A 252 -16.25 -6.52 18.99
CA VAL A 252 -16.82 -5.55 18.03
C VAL A 252 -17.93 -6.19 17.18
N VAL A 253 -17.74 -7.42 16.71
CA VAL A 253 -18.77 -8.17 15.96
C VAL A 253 -20.03 -8.39 16.81
N HIS A 254 -19.87 -8.64 18.11
CA HIS A 254 -20.98 -8.77 19.06
C HIS A 254 -21.53 -7.44 19.57
N LYS A 255 -21.03 -6.31 19.06
CA LYS A 255 -21.45 -4.95 19.44
C LYS A 255 -21.30 -4.63 20.94
N ASN A 256 -20.29 -5.22 21.59
CA ASN A 256 -20.03 -5.02 23.01
C ASN A 256 -19.13 -3.79 23.27
N ASN A 257 -19.73 -2.61 23.39
CA ASN A 257 -19.01 -1.34 23.61
C ASN A 257 -17.93 -1.41 24.72
N GLY A 258 -18.25 -2.02 25.86
CA GLY A 258 -17.35 -2.05 27.02
C GLY A 258 -16.10 -2.89 26.77
N GLU A 259 -16.29 -4.14 26.37
CA GLU A 259 -15.18 -5.06 26.12
C GLU A 259 -14.42 -4.71 24.83
N SER A 260 -15.09 -4.23 23.77
CA SER A 260 -14.43 -3.73 22.56
C SER A 260 -13.41 -2.65 22.90
N ARG A 261 -13.80 -1.62 23.67
CA ARG A 261 -12.87 -0.52 24.05
C ARG A 261 -11.73 -1.01 24.93
N LYS A 262 -12.01 -1.92 25.86
CA LYS A 262 -10.98 -2.49 26.74
C LYS A 262 -9.91 -3.25 25.95
N GLU A 263 -10.32 -4.14 25.04
CA GLU A 263 -9.38 -4.91 24.22
C GLU A 263 -8.66 -4.04 23.17
N LEU A 264 -9.34 -3.03 22.60
CA LEU A 264 -8.71 -2.05 21.71
C LEU A 264 -7.63 -1.22 22.42
N LYS A 265 -7.90 -0.74 23.64
CA LYS A 265 -6.90 -0.03 24.45
C LYS A 265 -5.72 -0.94 24.81
N ARG A 266 -5.98 -2.21 25.10
CA ARG A 266 -4.94 -3.20 25.35
C ARG A 266 -4.07 -3.41 24.10
N ALA A 267 -4.68 -3.60 22.94
CA ALA A 267 -3.96 -3.72 21.66
C ALA A 267 -3.13 -2.47 21.37
N LEU A 268 -3.69 -1.27 21.59
CA LEU A 268 -3.00 0.00 21.40
C LEU A 268 -1.77 0.16 22.33
N ALA A 269 -1.89 -0.26 23.58
CA ALA A 269 -0.76 -0.27 24.50
C ALA A 269 0.35 -1.24 24.04
N LEU A 270 -0.02 -2.40 23.50
CA LEU A 270 0.93 -3.41 23.00
C LEU A 270 1.65 -2.94 21.73
N VAL A 271 0.93 -2.41 20.74
CA VAL A 271 1.57 -1.90 19.51
C VAL A 271 2.51 -0.73 19.81
N ARG A 272 2.16 0.15 20.76
CA ARG A 272 3.06 1.24 21.19
C ARG A 272 4.32 0.72 21.88
N LYS A 273 4.24 -0.36 22.66
CA LYS A 273 5.44 -1.03 23.20
C LYS A 273 6.33 -1.61 22.09
N LEU A 274 5.74 -2.15 21.02
CA LEU A 274 6.48 -2.69 19.87
C LEU A 274 7.13 -1.59 19.03
N GLY A 275 6.40 -0.52 18.71
CA GLY A 275 6.83 0.54 17.78
C GLY A 275 7.52 1.74 18.41
N PHE A 276 7.26 2.01 19.70
CA PHE A 276 7.67 3.25 20.37
C PHE A 276 8.09 2.98 21.82
N ALA A 277 9.38 2.65 22.00
CA ALA A 277 10.04 3.22 23.17
C ALA A 277 10.07 4.73 22.90
N ILE A 278 9.16 5.48 23.52
CA ILE A 278 9.24 6.94 23.61
C ILE A 278 10.69 7.22 24.04
N PRO A 279 11.45 8.14 23.41
CA PRO A 279 12.56 8.73 24.14
C PRO A 279 11.91 9.47 25.31
N THR A 280 11.94 8.86 26.50
CA THR A 280 11.59 9.54 27.74
C THR A 280 12.56 10.70 27.88
N GLY A 281 12.13 11.86 27.39
CA GLY A 281 12.75 13.16 27.56
C GLY A 281 11.71 14.07 28.19
N ILE A 282 11.69 14.05 29.53
CA ILE A 282 11.63 15.29 30.31
C ILE A 282 13.01 15.40 30.95
#